data_AF-A0A535T2I0-F1
#
_entry.id   AF-A0A535T2I0-F1
#
_cell.length_a   1.000
_cell.length_b   1.000
_cell.length_c   1.000
_cell.angle_alpha   90.00
_cell.angle_beta   90.00
_cell.angle_gamma   90.00
#
_symmetry.space_group_name_H-M   'P 1'
#
loop_
_entity.id
_entity.type
_entity.pdbx_description
1 polymer ?
#
loop_
_entity_poly.entity_id
_entity_poly.type
_entity_poly.pdbx_seq_one_letter_code
_entity_poly.pdbx_strand_id
1 'polypeptide(L)' 'MIDIEALRDHRARAQWDNWMKDLRTELYQMLYEQPIYPKNMYLDREPMKHAEYREQVIEKQIQLMHERGIWVKPER' A
#
# COMPACT_ATOMS: atom_id res chain seq x y z
N MET A 1 20.91 -2.66 23.71
CA MET A 1 20.99 -1.19 23.89
C MET A 1 20.79 -0.56 22.53
N ILE A 2 19.89 0.41 22.40
CA ILE A 2 19.63 1.13 21.14
C ILE A 2 20.33 2.48 21.22
N ASP A 3 21.20 2.79 20.27
CA ASP A 3 21.87 4.09 20.17
C ASP A 3 21.00 5.06 19.35
N ILE A 4 20.50 6.08 20.04
CA ILE A 4 19.61 7.08 19.44
C ILE A 4 20.38 8.11 18.62
N GLU A 5 21.61 8.46 19.01
CA GLU A 5 22.40 9.46 18.28
C GLU A 5 22.88 8.89 16.96
N ALA A 6 23.28 7.62 16.93
CA ALA A 6 23.62 6.93 15.69
C ALA A 6 22.45 6.87 14.70
N LEU A 7 21.20 6.82 15.17
CA LEU A 7 20.02 6.88 14.31
C LEU A 7 19.75 8.29 13.76
N ARG A 8 20.03 9.34 14.55
CA ARG A 8 19.86 10.75 14.15
C ARG A 8 20.88 11.15 13.08
N ASP A 9 22.16 11.09 13.41
CA ASP A 9 23.03 10.14 12.74
C ASP A 9 22.84 9.89 11.23
N HIS A 10 22.48 8.62 11.01
CA HIS A 10 22.05 8.04 9.76
C HIS A 10 21.01 8.89 9.01
N ARG A 11 19.95 9.36 9.68
CA ARG A 11 18.89 10.15 9.03
C ARG A 11 19.38 11.48 8.46
N ALA A 12 20.41 12.08 9.05
CA ALA A 12 20.96 13.35 8.61
C ALA A 12 21.98 13.20 7.47
N ARG A 13 22.76 12.11 7.44
CA ARG A 13 23.95 12.01 6.58
C ARG A 13 23.93 10.88 5.56
N ALA A 14 23.23 9.78 5.83
CA ALA A 14 23.29 8.61 4.97
C ALA A 14 22.64 8.88 3.60
N GLN A 15 23.40 8.59 2.55
CA GLN A 15 22.97 8.76 1.17
C GLN A 15 22.10 7.57 0.71
N TRP A 16 22.51 6.36 1.11
CA TRP A 16 21.81 5.11 0.84
C TRP A 16 21.16 4.60 2.13
N ASP A 17 20.10 3.79 1.98
CA ASP A 17 19.33 3.20 3.09
C ASP A 17 18.67 4.20 4.06
N ASN A 18 18.62 5.48 3.70
CA ASN A 18 17.84 6.52 4.37
C ASN A 18 16.54 6.80 3.59
N TRP A 19 15.75 5.76 3.32
CA TRP A 19 14.61 5.85 2.39
C TRP A 19 13.52 6.82 2.84
N MET A 20 13.46 7.15 4.13
CA MET A 20 12.48 8.10 4.66
C MET A 20 12.56 9.47 3.96
N LYS A 21 13.75 9.92 3.55
CA LYS A 21 13.91 11.20 2.84
C LYS A 21 13.37 11.17 1.40
N ASP A 22 13.23 9.98 0.82
CA ASP A 22 12.83 9.78 -0.57
C ASP A 22 11.32 9.46 -0.70
N LEU A 23 10.61 9.33 0.43
CA LEU A 23 9.17 9.10 0.42
C LEU A 23 8.42 10.35 -0.05
N ARG A 24 7.64 10.20 -1.12
CA ARG A 24 6.76 11.24 -1.66
C ARG A 24 5.38 11.15 -1.02
N THR A 25 5.31 11.43 0.29
CA THR A 25 4.10 11.24 1.08
C THR A 25 2.89 12.04 0.58
N GLU A 26 3.13 13.16 -0.10
CA GLU A 26 2.12 13.99 -0.74
C GLU A 26 1.41 13.24 -1.87
N LEU A 27 2.15 12.44 -2.65
CA LEU A 27 1.59 11.60 -3.70
C LEU A 27 0.80 10.43 -3.11
N TYR A 28 1.29 9.87 -2.00
CA TYR A 28 0.57 8.79 -1.31
C TYR A 28 -0.76 9.29 -0.74
N GLN A 29 -0.83 10.52 -0.24
CA GLN A 29 -2.09 11.10 0.22
C GLN A 29 -3.14 11.10 -0.89
N MET A 30 -2.81 11.61 -2.07
CA MET A 30 -3.72 11.62 -3.23
C MET A 30 -4.15 10.20 -3.62
N LEU A 31 -3.21 9.25 -3.67
CA LEU A 31 -3.53 7.85 -3.98
C LEU A 31 -4.54 7.24 -3.00
N TYR A 32 -4.48 7.64 -1.72
CA TYR A 32 -5.38 7.17 -0.68
C TYR A 32 -6.71 7.92 -0.58
N GLU A 33 -6.95 8.96 -1.38
CA GLU A 33 -8.25 9.64 -1.46
C GLU A 33 -9.33 8.72 -2.03
N GLN A 34 -8.99 7.94 -3.06
CA GLN A 34 -9.89 6.95 -3.67
C GLN A 34 -9.24 5.57 -3.73
N PRO A 35 -9.05 4.90 -2.58
CA PRO A 35 -8.27 3.68 -2.51
C PRO A 35 -8.88 2.59 -3.39
N ILE A 36 -8.00 1.78 -3.97
CA ILE A 36 -8.37 0.55 -4.68
C ILE A 36 -8.42 -0.59 -3.68
N TYR A 37 -7.41 -0.75 -2.82
CA TYR A 37 -7.43 -1.81 -1.81
C TYR A 37 -7.96 -1.31 -0.46
N PRO A 38 -8.72 -2.16 0.27
CA PRO A 38 -9.12 -1.87 1.65
C PRO A 38 -7.88 -1.77 2.56
N LYS A 39 -7.92 -0.81 3.49
CA LYS A 39 -6.81 -0.52 4.40
C LYS A 39 -6.79 -1.52 5.56
N ASN A 40 -5.59 -1.89 6.02
CA ASN A 40 -5.34 -2.56 7.31
C ASN A 40 -6.16 -3.85 7.55
N MET A 41 -6.34 -4.70 6.53
CA MET A 41 -7.18 -5.91 6.63
C MET A 41 -6.80 -6.90 7.74
N TYR A 42 -5.60 -6.79 8.30
CA TYR A 42 -5.04 -7.73 9.28
C TYR A 42 -4.65 -7.04 10.59
N LEU A 43 -5.24 -5.87 10.90
CA LEU A 43 -5.01 -5.21 12.18
C LEU A 43 -5.54 -6.04 13.36
N ASP A 44 -6.73 -6.63 13.18
CA ASP A 44 -7.46 -7.34 14.23
C ASP A 44 -7.81 -8.80 13.87
N ARG A 45 -7.20 -9.33 12.80
CA ARG A 45 -7.41 -10.71 12.34
C ARG A 45 -6.18 -11.31 11.69
N GLU A 46 -6.13 -12.64 11.65
CA GLU A 46 -5.12 -13.37 10.90
C GLU A 46 -5.28 -13.16 9.37
N PRO A 47 -4.16 -13.25 8.63
CA PRO A 47 -4.16 -13.20 7.17
C PRO A 47 -5.10 -14.23 6.53
N MET A 48 -5.80 -13.80 5.48
CA MET A 48 -6.64 -14.70 4.67
C MET A 48 -5.78 -15.73 3.93
N LYS A 49 -6.35 -16.91 3.65
CA LYS A 49 -5.77 -17.86 2.69
C LYS A 49 -6.01 -17.41 1.26
N HIS A 50 -5.26 -17.95 0.30
CA HIS A 50 -5.29 -17.52 -1.10
C HIS A 50 -6.70 -17.51 -1.73
N ALA A 51 -7.49 -18.57 -1.54
CA ALA A 51 -8.84 -18.64 -2.09
C ALA A 51 -9.78 -17.58 -1.51
N GLU A 52 -9.78 -17.45 -0.18
CA GLU A 52 -10.55 -16.44 0.55
C GLU A 52 -10.17 -15.03 0.11
N TYR A 53 -8.87 -14.73 0.00
CA TYR A 53 -8.37 -13.42 -0.41
C TYR A 53 -8.78 -13.07 -1.85
N ARG A 54 -8.77 -14.07 -2.75
CA ARG A 54 -9.18 -13.88 -4.13
C ARG A 54 -10.65 -13.44 -4.21
N GLU A 55 -11.53 -14.19 -3.59
CA GLU A 55 -12.98 -13.95 -3.61
C GLU A 55 -13.34 -12.65 -2.87
N GLN A 56 -12.78 -12.46 -1.67
CA GLN A 56 -13.18 -11.35 -0.81
C GLN A 56 -12.55 -10.02 -1.18
N VAL A 57 -11.38 -10.02 -1.83
CA VAL A 57 -10.60 -8.81 -2.11
C VAL A 57 -10.35 -8.63 -3.60
N ILE A 58 -9.64 -9.57 -4.24
CA ILE A 58 -9.13 -9.38 -5.61
C ILE A 58 -10.28 -9.18 -6.61
N GLU A 59 -11.26 -10.07 -6.62
CA GLU A 59 -12.35 -10.02 -7.61
C GLU A 59 -13.19 -8.75 -7.46
N LYS A 60 -13.42 -8.30 -6.22
CA LYS A 60 -14.09 -7.03 -5.93
C LYS A 60 -13.30 -5.83 -6.43
N GLN A 61 -11.97 -5.82 -6.29
CA GLN A 61 -11.16 -4.70 -6.78
C GLN A 61 -11.04 -4.67 -8.30
N ILE A 62 -10.99 -5.82 -8.96
CA ILE A 62 -11.08 -5.89 -10.43
C ILE A 62 -12.42 -5.32 -10.90
N GLN A 63 -13.51 -5.74 -10.27
CA GLN A 63 -14.85 -5.22 -10.58
C GLN A 63 -14.94 -3.71 -10.35
N LEU A 64 -14.35 -3.19 -9.26
CA LEU A 64 -14.28 -1.75 -8.99
C LEU A 64 -13.55 -0.97 -10.09
N MET A 65 -12.51 -1.53 -10.71
CA MET A 65 -11.80 -0.85 -11.81
C MET A 65 -12.70 -0.70 -13.05
N HIS A 66 -13.57 -1.67 -13.31
CA HIS A 66 -14.57 -1.56 -14.37
C HIS A 66 -15.67 -0.58 -14.00
N GLU A 67 -16.16 -0.60 -12.76
CA GLU A 67 -17.19 0.32 -12.27
C GLU A 67 -16.74 1.79 -12.32
N ARG A 68 -15.46 2.04 -12.02
CA ARG A 68 -14.84 3.38 -12.15
C ARG A 68 -14.51 3.76 -13.59
N GLY A 69 -14.74 2.89 -14.57
CA GLY A 69 -14.41 3.13 -15.98
C GLY A 69 -12.90 3.20 -16.26
N ILE A 70 -12.06 2.73 -15.34
CA ILE A 70 -10.60 2.70 -15.50
C ILE A 70 -10.23 1.59 -16.49
N TRP A 71 -10.89 0.44 -16.40
CA TRP A 71 -10.68 -0.70 -17.28
C TRP A 71 -11.89 -1.00 -18.15
N VAL A 72 -11.63 -1.30 -19.41
CA VAL A 72 -12.64 -1.82 -20.36
C VAL A 72 -12.66 -3.34 -20.24
N LYS A 73 -13.86 -3.92 -20.19
CA LYS A 73 -14.00 -5.39 -20.19
C LYS A 73 -13.52 -5.96 -21.53
N PRO A 74 -12.84 -7.12 -21.54
CA PRO A 74 -12.46 -7.79 -22.77
C PRO A 74 -13.71 -8.26 -23.54
N GLU A 75 -13.63 -8.29 -24.87
CA GLU A 75 -14.75 -8.64 -25.78
C GLU A 75 -15.03 -10.16 -25.90
N ARG A 76 -14.38 -10.97 -25.06
CA ARG A 76 -14.36 -12.43 -25.18
C ARG A 76 -15.31 -13.13 -24.23
#